data_AF-A0A1G6E7F6-F1
#
_entry.id   AF-A0A1G6E7F6-F1
#
_cell.length_a   1.000
_cell.length_b   1.000
_cell.length_c   1.000
_cell.angle_alpha   90.00
_cell.angle_beta   90.00
_cell.angle_gamma   90.00
#
_symmetry.space_group_name_H-M   'P 1'
#
loop_
_entity.id
_entity.type
_entity.pdbx_description
1 polymer ?
#
loop_
_entity_poly.entity_id
_entity_poly.type
_entity_poly.pdbx_seq_one_letter_code
_entity_poly.pdbx_strand_id
1 'polypeptide(L)'
;MKTVNEVSKLTGVSIRTLQYYDQIGLLKPAEYTESGYRLYDDAALEKLQQILLFKELEFPLKDIKDIINRSDFDKTKALEQQIELLELKKEHIENLLNLCKYLKVRGVRKLDFTAFDSSKLDEYARKAKEQWGQTPAYKEYAEKSKNWTKEYESGLMADFTKLFEEFGTMKEMDPASKEVQSQVKRVQDFITENMYTCTNDILYGLGTGYVGGGELTENIEKMGGKGTAEFIFRAIKIYCGRPD
;
A
#
# COMPACT_ATOMS: atom_id res chain seq x y z
N MET A 1 -32.12 6.89 -16.24
CA MET A 1 -31.37 5.69 -16.67
C MET A 1 -30.66 5.97 -17.98
N LYS A 2 -29.42 5.49 -18.13
CA LYS A 2 -28.62 5.53 -19.36
C LYS A 2 -28.26 4.13 -19.80
N THR A 3 -28.33 3.86 -21.10
CA THR A 3 -27.84 2.61 -21.69
C THR A 3 -26.31 2.55 -21.68
N VAL A 4 -25.74 1.35 -21.78
CA VAL A 4 -24.27 1.15 -21.86
C VAL A 4 -23.62 1.99 -22.99
N ASN A 5 -24.32 2.19 -24.11
CA ASN A 5 -23.83 3.02 -25.22
C ASN A 5 -23.75 4.50 -24.84
N GLU A 6 -24.76 5.02 -24.15
CA GLU A 6 -24.77 6.40 -23.68
C GLU A 6 -23.71 6.63 -22.59
N VAL A 7 -23.55 5.69 -21.67
CA VAL A 7 -22.48 5.75 -20.65
C VAL A 7 -21.11 5.73 -21.30
N SER A 8 -20.89 4.87 -22.30
CA SER A 8 -19.62 4.80 -23.02
C SER A 8 -19.29 6.12 -23.73
N LYS A 9 -20.27 6.73 -24.41
CA LYS A 9 -20.10 8.04 -25.05
C LYS A 9 -19.84 9.17 -24.05
N LEU A 10 -20.51 9.13 -22.89
CA LEU A 10 -20.38 10.16 -21.85
C LEU A 10 -19.02 10.11 -21.15
N THR A 11 -18.52 8.90 -20.87
CA THR A 11 -17.36 8.70 -19.99
C THR A 11 -16.07 8.37 -20.74
N GLY A 12 -16.16 8.06 -22.04
CA GLY A 12 -15.03 7.56 -22.84
C GLY A 12 -14.64 6.11 -22.51
N VAL A 13 -15.28 5.48 -21.51
CA VAL A 13 -15.02 4.09 -21.15
C VAL A 13 -15.62 3.17 -22.23
N SER A 14 -14.84 2.22 -22.73
CA SER A 14 -15.34 1.30 -23.75
C SER A 14 -16.50 0.44 -23.22
N ILE A 15 -17.45 0.10 -24.10
CA ILE A 15 -18.55 -0.82 -23.78
C ILE A 15 -18.01 -2.13 -23.19
N ARG A 16 -16.93 -2.66 -23.77
CA ARG A 16 -16.25 -3.89 -23.30
C ARG A 16 -15.75 -3.74 -21.85
N THR A 17 -15.20 -2.58 -21.50
CA THR A 17 -14.74 -2.29 -20.13
C THR A 17 -15.92 -2.22 -19.17
N LEU A 18 -17.02 -1.56 -19.54
CA LEU A 18 -18.23 -1.49 -18.71
C LEU A 18 -18.84 -2.89 -18.48
N GLN A 19 -18.88 -3.72 -19.51
CA GLN A 19 -19.31 -5.12 -19.41
C GLN A 19 -18.38 -5.94 -18.50
N TYR A 20 -17.06 -5.72 -18.62
CA TYR A 20 -16.08 -6.38 -17.76
C TYR A 20 -16.25 -5.97 -16.29
N TYR A 21 -16.48 -4.68 -16.02
CA TYR A 21 -16.73 -4.19 -14.65
C TYR A 21 -17.98 -4.81 -14.04
N ASP A 22 -19.03 -5.01 -14.83
CA ASP A 22 -20.22 -5.75 -14.41
C ASP A 22 -19.90 -7.22 -14.13
N GLN A 23 -19.19 -7.89 -15.04
CA GLN A 23 -18.80 -9.30 -14.91
C GLN A 23 -18.00 -9.57 -13.64
N ILE A 24 -17.05 -8.70 -13.29
CA ILE A 24 -16.25 -8.84 -12.05
C ILE A 24 -16.98 -8.27 -10.81
N GLY A 25 -18.19 -7.74 -10.98
CA GLY A 25 -19.00 -7.15 -9.91
C GLY A 25 -18.43 -5.86 -9.32
N LEU A 26 -17.61 -5.13 -10.08
CA LEU A 26 -17.06 -3.83 -9.69
C LEU A 26 -18.11 -2.72 -9.89
N LEU A 27 -18.80 -2.73 -11.03
CA LEU A 27 -19.88 -1.80 -11.35
C LEU A 27 -21.04 -2.55 -11.98
N LYS A 28 -22.11 -2.75 -11.22
CA LYS A 28 -23.34 -3.37 -11.71
C LYS A 28 -24.26 -2.32 -12.31
N PRO A 29 -25.01 -2.65 -13.39
CA PRO A 29 -26.12 -1.82 -13.82
C PRO A 29 -27.19 -1.80 -12.72
N ALA A 30 -27.96 -0.71 -12.69
CA ALA A 30 -29.10 -0.59 -11.78
C ALA A 30 -30.24 -1.51 -12.24
N GLU A 31 -30.45 -1.63 -13.55
CA GLU A 31 -31.49 -2.46 -14.14
C GLU A 31 -31.05 -3.10 -15.47
N TYR A 32 -31.85 -4.06 -15.91
CA TYR A 32 -31.78 -4.63 -17.25
C TYR A 32 -33.11 -4.36 -17.97
N THR A 33 -33.06 -3.98 -19.24
CA THR A 33 -34.28 -3.92 -20.08
C THR A 33 -34.83 -5.34 -20.28
N GLU A 34 -36.09 -5.45 -20.74
CA GLU A 34 -36.69 -6.73 -21.12
C GLU A 34 -35.87 -7.51 -22.16
N SER A 35 -35.13 -6.80 -23.02
CA SER A 35 -34.24 -7.36 -24.03
C SER A 35 -32.82 -7.67 -23.50
N GLY A 36 -32.56 -7.47 -22.20
CA GLY A 36 -31.27 -7.76 -21.56
C GLY A 36 -30.23 -6.63 -21.63
N TYR A 37 -30.59 -5.42 -22.06
CA TYR A 37 -29.66 -4.29 -22.10
C TYR A 37 -29.43 -3.69 -20.72
N ARG A 38 -28.18 -3.34 -20.41
CA ARG A 38 -27.78 -2.72 -19.14
C ARG A 38 -28.22 -1.27 -19.06
N LEU A 39 -28.81 -0.90 -17.93
CA LEU A 39 -29.23 0.45 -17.59
C LEU A 39 -28.52 0.94 -16.33
N TYR A 40 -27.94 2.14 -16.40
CA TYR A 40 -27.22 2.79 -15.32
C TYR A 40 -27.97 4.03 -14.85
N ASP A 41 -28.23 4.13 -13.55
CA ASP A 41 -28.78 5.33 -12.90
C ASP A 41 -27.65 6.29 -12.50
N ASP A 42 -28.02 7.42 -11.90
CA ASP A 42 -27.06 8.42 -11.48
C ASP A 42 -26.12 7.91 -10.37
N ALA A 43 -26.60 7.01 -9.50
CA ALA A 43 -25.77 6.38 -8.47
C ALA A 43 -24.69 5.47 -9.08
N ALA A 44 -25.03 4.70 -10.11
CA ALA A 44 -24.06 3.89 -10.84
C ALA A 44 -23.05 4.77 -11.60
N LEU A 45 -23.47 5.92 -12.12
CA LEU A 45 -22.56 6.89 -12.75
C LEU A 45 -21.61 7.53 -11.72
N GLU A 46 -22.09 7.88 -10.53
CA GLU A 46 -21.26 8.38 -9.43
C GLU A 46 -20.22 7.33 -9.02
N LYS A 47 -20.64 6.06 -8.89
CA LYS A 47 -19.72 4.94 -8.60
C LYS A 47 -18.70 4.74 -9.71
N LEU A 48 -19.12 4.86 -10.98
CA LEU A 48 -18.20 4.80 -12.11
C LEU A 48 -17.16 5.93 -12.04
N GLN A 49 -17.57 7.16 -11.72
CA GLN A 49 -16.63 8.27 -11.55
C GLN A 49 -15.56 7.96 -10.48
N GLN A 50 -15.97 7.42 -9.33
CA GLN A 50 -15.05 7.01 -8.27
C GLN A 50 -14.07 5.92 -8.75
N ILE A 51 -14.58 4.90 -9.43
CA ILE A 51 -13.74 3.83 -10.02
C ILE A 51 -12.69 4.41 -10.96
N LEU A 52 -13.08 5.36 -11.81
CA LEU A 52 -12.16 5.99 -12.77
C LEU A 52 -11.08 6.82 -12.07
N LEU A 53 -11.41 7.54 -11.00
CA LEU A 53 -10.41 8.27 -10.21
C LEU A 53 -9.36 7.33 -9.60
N PHE A 54 -9.78 6.23 -8.98
CA PHE A 54 -8.81 5.23 -8.49
C PHE A 54 -8.00 4.58 -9.60
N LYS A 55 -8.59 4.40 -10.80
CA LYS A 55 -7.89 3.85 -11.95
C LYS A 55 -6.80 4.77 -12.45
N GLU A 56 -7.01 6.08 -12.45
CA GLU A 56 -6.00 7.08 -12.80
C GLU A 56 -4.83 7.11 -11.79
N LEU A 57 -5.13 6.71 -10.55
CA LEU A 57 -4.16 6.51 -9.49
C LEU A 57 -3.53 5.12 -9.51
N GLU A 58 -3.78 4.33 -10.55
CA GLU A 58 -3.17 3.02 -10.82
C GLU A 58 -3.50 1.94 -9.77
N PHE A 59 -4.61 2.10 -9.04
CA PHE A 59 -5.08 1.06 -8.14
C PHE A 59 -5.54 -0.18 -8.94
N PRO A 60 -5.18 -1.39 -8.50
CA PRO A 60 -5.72 -2.62 -9.07
C PRO A 60 -7.25 -2.68 -8.95
N LEU A 61 -7.94 -3.18 -9.98
CA LEU A 61 -9.41 -3.27 -10.00
C LEU A 61 -9.99 -4.07 -8.81
N LYS A 62 -9.24 -5.03 -8.29
CA LYS A 62 -9.60 -5.80 -7.10
C LYS A 62 -9.67 -4.89 -5.87
N ASP A 63 -8.62 -4.11 -5.62
CA ASP A 63 -8.54 -3.20 -4.49
C ASP A 63 -9.62 -2.12 -4.58
N ILE A 64 -9.86 -1.58 -5.78
CA ILE A 64 -10.94 -0.62 -6.03
C ILE A 64 -12.30 -1.24 -5.64
N LYS A 65 -12.56 -2.49 -6.04
CA LYS A 65 -13.79 -3.19 -5.70
C LYS A 65 -13.96 -3.34 -4.20
N ASP A 66 -12.90 -3.73 -3.49
CA ASP A 66 -12.94 -3.93 -2.05
C ASP A 66 -13.17 -2.61 -1.31
N ILE A 67 -12.55 -1.53 -1.79
CA ILE A 67 -12.69 -0.18 -1.25
C ILE A 67 -14.14 0.35 -1.38
N ILE A 68 -14.68 0.39 -2.60
CA ILE A 68 -15.94 1.10 -2.87
C ILE A 68 -17.19 0.34 -2.38
N ASN A 69 -17.05 -0.94 -2.02
CA ASN A 69 -18.16 -1.77 -1.53
C ASN A 69 -18.18 -1.88 0.00
N ARG A 70 -17.23 -1.24 0.71
CA ARG A 70 -17.22 -1.23 2.16
C ARG A 70 -18.36 -0.39 2.73
N SER A 71 -18.96 -0.87 3.80
CA SER A 71 -20.05 -0.17 4.51
C SER A 71 -19.60 1.10 5.22
N ASP A 72 -18.32 1.18 5.57
CA ASP A 72 -17.68 2.33 6.23
C ASP A 72 -16.84 3.18 5.25
N PHE A 73 -17.13 3.07 3.95
CA PHE A 73 -16.47 3.87 2.93
C PHE A 73 -16.85 5.36 3.06
N ASP A 74 -15.88 6.17 3.47
CA ASP A 74 -16.00 7.63 3.54
C ASP A 74 -15.55 8.25 2.21
N LYS A 75 -16.53 8.70 1.42
CA LYS A 75 -16.30 9.33 0.11
C LYS A 75 -15.46 10.61 0.19
N THR A 76 -15.60 11.39 1.26
CA THR A 76 -14.89 12.67 1.39
C THR A 76 -13.42 12.41 1.68
N LYS A 77 -13.14 11.55 2.66
CA LYS A 77 -11.77 11.15 3.01
C LYS A 77 -11.06 10.48 1.83
N ALA A 78 -11.81 9.66 1.10
CA ALA A 78 -11.36 9.05 -0.14
C ALA A 78 -10.87 10.08 -1.16
N LEU A 79 -11.67 11.13 -1.40
CA LEU A 79 -11.32 12.20 -2.33
C LEU A 79 -10.14 13.05 -1.84
N GLU A 80 -10.05 13.35 -0.54
CA GLU A 80 -8.90 14.07 0.04
C GLU A 80 -7.58 13.33 -0.24
N GLN A 81 -7.58 12.02 -0.07
CA GLN A 81 -6.40 11.19 -0.34
C GLN A 81 -6.08 11.10 -1.84
N GLN A 82 -7.11 11.02 -2.68
CA GLN A 82 -6.92 11.05 -4.12
C GLN A 82 -6.32 12.39 -4.57
N ILE A 83 -6.75 13.51 -3.99
CA ILE A 83 -6.19 14.84 -4.26
C ILE A 83 -4.71 14.90 -3.90
N GLU A 84 -4.34 14.45 -2.70
CA GLU A 84 -2.95 14.45 -2.25
C GLU A 84 -2.04 13.59 -3.15
N LEU A 85 -2.50 12.41 -3.58
CA LEU A 85 -1.74 11.58 -4.53
C LEU A 85 -1.60 12.25 -5.90
N LEU A 86 -2.64 12.93 -6.39
CA LEU A 86 -2.57 13.69 -7.63
C LEU A 86 -1.59 14.86 -7.53
N GLU A 87 -1.52 15.53 -6.37
CA GLU A 87 -0.54 16.59 -6.12
C GLU A 87 0.90 16.06 -6.12
N LEU A 88 1.16 14.92 -5.48
CA LEU A 88 2.47 14.28 -5.52
C LEU A 88 2.86 13.83 -6.94
N LYS A 89 1.92 13.26 -7.70
CA LYS A 89 2.16 12.89 -9.10
C LYS A 89 2.45 14.12 -9.96
N LYS A 90 1.73 15.22 -9.72
CA LYS A 90 1.99 16.51 -10.38
C LYS A 90 3.40 17.02 -10.08
N GLU A 91 3.82 17.03 -8.81
CA GLU A 91 5.18 17.43 -8.40
C GLU A 91 6.24 16.58 -9.15
N HIS A 92 6.06 15.26 -9.18
CA HIS A 92 6.98 14.35 -9.87
C HIS A 92 7.04 14.63 -11.38
N ILE A 93 5.90 14.80 -12.05
CA ILE A 93 5.83 15.13 -13.48
C ILE A 93 6.49 16.49 -13.75
N GLU A 94 6.29 17.48 -12.88
CA GLU A 94 6.92 18.80 -13.00
C GLU A 94 8.45 18.71 -12.90
N ASN A 95 8.96 17.89 -11.97
CA ASN A 95 10.39 17.62 -11.84
C ASN A 95 10.97 16.97 -13.11
N LEU A 96 10.31 15.95 -13.64
CA LEU A 96 10.70 15.30 -14.91
C LEU A 96 10.66 16.28 -16.09
N LEU A 97 9.62 17.13 -16.16
CA LEU A 97 9.50 18.14 -17.21
C LEU A 97 10.63 19.16 -17.14
N ASN A 98 11.01 19.58 -15.94
CA ASN A 98 12.12 20.50 -15.72
C ASN A 98 13.47 19.88 -16.13
N LEU A 99 13.68 18.60 -15.82
CA LEU A 99 14.85 17.85 -16.32
C LEU A 99 14.87 17.81 -17.85
N CYS A 100 13.76 17.45 -18.50
CA CYS A 100 13.64 17.45 -19.96
C CYS A 100 13.97 18.82 -20.58
N LYS A 101 13.43 19.90 -20.01
CA LYS A 101 13.72 21.29 -20.44
C LYS A 101 15.22 21.62 -20.29
N TYR A 102 15.83 21.23 -19.17
CA TYR A 102 17.26 21.44 -18.92
C TYR A 102 18.12 20.70 -19.97
N LEU A 103 17.85 19.41 -20.18
CA LEU A 103 18.58 18.56 -21.12
C LEU A 103 18.47 19.06 -22.56
N LYS A 104 17.28 19.54 -22.96
CA LYS A 104 17.06 20.14 -24.28
C LYS A 104 17.98 21.32 -24.56
N VAL A 105 18.25 22.15 -23.55
CA VAL A 105 19.05 23.39 -23.72
C VAL A 105 20.55 23.12 -23.59
N ARG A 106 20.96 22.26 -22.64
CA ARG A 106 22.38 22.14 -22.24
C ARG A 106 23.05 20.82 -22.63
N GLY A 107 22.27 19.82 -23.04
CA GLY A 107 22.72 18.44 -23.20
C GLY A 107 23.03 17.76 -21.86
N VAL A 108 23.37 16.47 -21.90
CA VAL A 108 23.75 15.71 -20.71
C VAL A 108 25.19 16.08 -20.32
N ARG A 109 25.34 17.01 -19.36
CA ARG A 109 26.66 17.42 -18.83
C ARG A 109 26.96 16.84 -17.45
N LYS A 110 25.92 16.58 -16.66
CA LYS A 110 25.97 15.91 -15.35
C LYS A 110 24.75 15.00 -15.25
N LEU A 111 24.98 13.77 -14.82
CA LEU A 111 23.91 12.82 -14.53
C LEU A 111 23.33 13.16 -13.15
N ASP A 112 22.13 13.71 -13.14
CA ASP A 112 21.33 13.98 -11.94
C ASP A 112 20.03 13.18 -12.06
N PHE A 113 19.86 12.20 -11.17
CA PHE A 113 18.73 11.28 -11.17
C PHE A 113 17.68 11.64 -10.12
N THR A 114 17.86 12.72 -9.36
CA THR A 114 16.94 13.12 -8.28
C THR A 114 15.54 13.44 -8.79
N ALA A 115 15.40 13.90 -10.04
CA ALA A 115 14.10 14.13 -10.67
C ALA A 115 13.28 12.84 -10.90
N PHE A 116 13.90 11.66 -10.82
CA PHE A 116 13.23 10.36 -10.91
C PHE A 116 12.86 9.81 -9.52
N ASP A 117 13.17 10.50 -8.44
CA ASP A 117 12.81 10.06 -7.09
C ASP A 117 11.29 10.01 -6.94
N SER A 118 10.78 8.80 -6.71
CA SER A 118 9.36 8.50 -6.45
C SER A 118 9.10 8.15 -4.99
N SER A 119 10.10 8.27 -4.09
CA SER A 119 9.99 7.84 -2.69
C SER A 119 8.74 8.39 -1.99
N LYS A 120 8.39 9.66 -2.19
CA LYS A 120 7.16 10.26 -1.66
C LYS A 120 5.89 9.59 -2.21
N LEU A 121 5.87 9.23 -3.50
CA LEU A 121 4.75 8.53 -4.13
C LEU A 121 4.64 7.09 -3.61
N ASP A 122 5.77 6.41 -3.43
CA ASP A 122 5.82 5.04 -2.92
C ASP A 122 5.38 4.96 -1.46
N GLU A 123 5.85 5.90 -0.64
CA GLU A 123 5.46 6.04 0.76
C GLU A 123 3.96 6.36 0.88
N TYR A 124 3.46 7.26 0.02
CA TYR A 124 2.04 7.58 -0.03
C TYR A 124 1.19 6.38 -0.46
N ALA A 125 1.59 5.67 -1.52
CA ALA A 125 0.89 4.48 -1.99
C ALA A 125 0.84 3.38 -0.91
N ARG A 126 1.91 3.25 -0.10
CA ARG A 126 1.94 2.37 1.07
C ARG A 126 0.96 2.82 2.15
N LYS A 127 1.03 4.09 2.57
CA LYS A 127 0.12 4.67 3.57
C LYS A 127 -1.34 4.59 3.13
N ALA A 128 -1.62 4.83 1.85
CA ALA A 128 -2.94 4.65 1.28
C ALA A 128 -3.37 3.17 1.35
N LYS A 129 -2.56 2.21 0.90
CA LYS A 129 -2.91 0.79 1.06
C LYS A 129 -3.18 0.39 2.52
N GLU A 130 -2.39 0.92 3.45
CA GLU A 130 -2.55 0.71 4.90
C GLU A 130 -3.85 1.36 5.44
N GLN A 131 -4.21 2.56 4.98
CA GLN A 131 -5.35 3.33 5.47
C GLN A 131 -6.68 2.93 4.83
N TRP A 132 -6.63 2.52 3.56
CA TRP A 132 -7.76 1.96 2.81
C TRP A 132 -8.00 0.49 3.14
N GLY A 133 -7.02 -0.18 3.75
CA GLY A 133 -7.21 -1.41 4.50
C GLY A 133 -7.54 -1.08 5.95
N GLN A 134 -8.80 -0.76 6.31
CA GLN A 134 -9.21 -0.79 7.72
C GLN A 134 -9.30 -2.23 8.22
N THR A 135 -8.14 -2.84 8.26
CA THR A 135 -7.89 -4.07 8.95
C THR A 135 -8.19 -3.84 10.43
N PRO A 136 -8.66 -4.88 11.13
CA PRO A 136 -8.76 -4.84 12.59
C PRO A 136 -7.47 -4.31 13.25
N ALA A 137 -6.30 -4.63 12.68
CA ALA A 137 -5.01 -4.16 13.14
C ALA A 137 -4.86 -2.63 13.14
N TYR A 138 -5.31 -1.94 12.09
CA TYR A 138 -5.27 -0.46 12.05
C TYR A 138 -6.17 0.17 13.11
N LYS A 139 -7.38 -0.38 13.31
CA LYS A 139 -8.31 0.10 14.34
C LYS A 139 -7.72 -0.09 15.74
N GLU A 140 -7.10 -1.24 15.98
CA GLU A 140 -6.44 -1.53 17.26
C GLU A 140 -5.25 -0.59 17.51
N TYR A 141 -4.43 -0.34 16.48
CA TYR A 141 -3.32 0.62 16.57
C TYR A 141 -3.79 2.02 16.92
N ALA A 142 -4.77 2.53 16.19
CA ALA A 142 -5.30 3.88 16.42
C ALA A 142 -5.87 4.06 17.83
N GLU A 143 -6.46 3.00 18.41
CA GLU A 143 -6.94 3.02 19.79
C GLU A 143 -5.79 2.96 20.80
N LYS A 144 -4.82 2.05 20.62
CA LYS A 144 -3.66 1.92 21.52
C LYS A 144 -2.77 3.16 21.51
N SER A 145 -2.59 3.79 20.34
CA SER A 145 -1.68 4.94 20.17
C SER A 145 -2.29 6.28 20.57
N LYS A 146 -3.60 6.34 20.87
CA LYS A 146 -4.36 7.58 21.10
C LYS A 146 -3.78 8.48 22.18
N ASN A 147 -3.17 7.88 23.21
CA ASN A 147 -2.63 8.59 24.37
C ASN A 147 -1.11 8.45 24.52
N TRP A 148 -0.40 8.02 23.48
CA TRP A 148 1.05 7.93 23.54
C TRP A 148 1.66 9.33 23.69
N THR A 149 2.58 9.45 24.64
CA THR A 149 3.47 10.61 24.68
C THR A 149 4.65 10.37 23.74
N LYS A 150 5.34 11.45 23.35
CA LYS A 150 6.56 11.34 22.54
C LYS A 150 7.64 10.50 23.23
N GLU A 151 7.72 10.58 24.55
CA GLU A 151 8.66 9.81 25.37
C GLU A 151 8.32 8.31 25.33
N TYR A 152 7.04 7.95 25.44
CA TYR A 152 6.59 6.56 25.34
C TYR A 152 6.84 6.01 23.93
N GLU A 153 6.47 6.75 22.89
CA GLU A 153 6.70 6.37 21.49
C GLU A 153 8.20 6.15 21.21
N SER A 154 9.05 7.07 21.67
CA SER A 154 10.51 6.96 21.49
C SER A 154 11.07 5.75 22.24
N GLY A 155 10.60 5.47 23.45
CA GLY A 155 10.98 4.27 24.22
C GLY A 155 10.56 2.99 23.52
N LEU A 156 9.33 2.95 23.00
CA LEU A 156 8.81 1.81 22.24
C LEU A 156 9.65 1.52 20.99
N MET A 157 10.03 2.55 20.25
CA MET A 157 10.88 2.40 19.06
C MET A 157 12.31 1.93 19.43
N ALA A 158 12.86 2.41 20.54
CA ALA A 158 14.15 1.95 21.04
C ALA A 158 14.12 0.47 21.45
N ASP A 159 13.05 0.02 22.10
CA ASP A 159 12.90 -1.39 22.48
C ASP A 159 12.64 -2.30 21.27
N PHE A 160 11.88 -1.83 20.28
CA PHE A 160 11.69 -2.54 19.02
C PHE A 160 13.02 -2.70 18.26
N THR A 161 13.85 -1.66 18.23
CA THR A 161 15.18 -1.65 17.59
C THR A 161 16.09 -2.75 18.14
N LYS A 162 16.12 -2.95 19.46
CA LYS A 162 16.95 -4.00 20.09
C LYS A 162 16.63 -5.41 19.58
N LEU A 163 15.37 -5.68 19.23
CA LEU A 163 14.97 -6.98 18.67
C LEU A 163 15.65 -7.25 17.32
N PHE A 164 15.88 -6.21 16.51
CA PHE A 164 16.57 -6.31 15.22
C PHE A 164 18.10 -6.36 15.37
N GLU A 165 18.65 -5.67 16.37
CA GLU A 165 20.08 -5.80 16.72
C GLU A 165 20.42 -7.24 17.11
N GLU A 166 19.57 -7.90 17.91
CA GLU A 166 19.75 -9.30 18.28
C GLU A 166 19.77 -10.24 17.05
N PHE A 167 18.95 -10.00 16.03
CA PHE A 167 19.03 -10.77 14.78
C PHE A 167 20.37 -10.61 14.06
N GLY A 168 21.00 -9.44 14.16
CA GLY A 168 22.35 -9.22 13.63
C GLY A 168 23.38 -10.19 14.20
N THR A 169 23.22 -10.59 15.47
CA THR A 169 24.10 -11.56 16.15
C THR A 169 23.82 -13.03 15.76
N MET A 170 22.64 -13.31 15.20
CA MET A 170 22.18 -14.66 14.84
C MET A 170 22.34 -14.99 13.36
N LYS A 171 22.85 -14.07 12.55
CA LYS A 171 22.82 -14.11 11.08
C LYS A 171 23.49 -15.33 10.45
N GLU A 172 24.48 -15.90 11.13
CA GLU A 172 25.21 -17.10 10.69
C GLU A 172 24.54 -18.41 11.15
N MET A 173 23.45 -18.33 11.93
CA MET A 173 22.67 -19.49 12.36
C MET A 173 21.71 -19.94 11.26
N ASP A 174 21.19 -21.16 11.40
CA ASP A 174 20.10 -21.64 10.55
C ASP A 174 18.82 -20.81 10.82
N PRO A 175 18.20 -20.17 9.82
CA PRO A 175 16.93 -19.47 9.99
C PRO A 175 15.80 -20.32 10.58
N ALA A 176 15.86 -21.65 10.42
CA ALA A 176 14.92 -22.59 11.00
C ALA A 176 15.25 -23.00 12.44
N SER A 177 16.39 -22.57 13.00
CA SER A 177 16.80 -22.95 14.35
C SER A 177 15.79 -22.46 15.39
N LYS A 178 15.69 -23.20 16.50
CA LYS A 178 14.75 -22.89 17.58
C LYS A 178 15.00 -21.48 18.15
N GLU A 179 16.26 -21.07 18.23
CA GLU A 179 16.69 -19.76 18.70
C GLU A 179 16.20 -18.65 17.78
N VAL A 180 16.43 -18.79 16.47
CA VAL A 180 16.00 -17.80 15.47
C VAL A 180 14.47 -17.71 15.40
N GLN A 181 13.78 -18.85 15.42
CA GLN A 181 12.31 -18.90 15.41
C GLN A 181 11.71 -18.31 16.69
N SER A 182 12.38 -18.47 17.84
CA SER A 182 11.99 -17.82 19.09
C SER A 182 12.15 -16.29 18.99
N GLN A 183 13.17 -15.81 18.29
CA GLN A 183 13.35 -14.37 18.06
C GLN A 183 12.28 -13.78 17.13
N VAL A 184 11.91 -14.51 16.06
CA VAL A 184 10.78 -14.11 15.20
C VAL A 184 9.48 -14.00 16.01
N LYS A 185 9.22 -14.98 16.89
CA LYS A 185 8.07 -14.92 17.80
C LYS A 185 8.12 -13.69 18.71
N ARG A 186 9.28 -13.36 19.29
CA ARG A 186 9.44 -12.16 20.14
C ARG A 186 9.09 -10.87 19.39
N VAL A 187 9.45 -10.76 18.11
CA VAL A 187 9.04 -9.60 17.28
C VAL A 187 7.52 -9.57 17.09
N GLN A 188 6.90 -10.70 16.76
CA GLN A 188 5.45 -10.79 16.59
C GLN A 188 4.70 -10.45 17.88
N ASP A 189 5.15 -10.99 19.02
CA ASP A 189 4.58 -10.74 20.34
C ASP A 189 4.69 -9.26 20.70
N PHE A 190 5.86 -8.64 20.49
CA PHE A 190 6.08 -7.23 20.78
C PHE A 190 5.12 -6.32 19.99
N ILE A 191 4.94 -6.58 18.68
CA ILE A 191 4.01 -5.81 17.85
C ILE A 191 2.57 -6.02 18.34
N THR A 192 2.20 -7.27 18.67
CA THR A 192 0.88 -7.64 19.17
C THR A 192 0.53 -6.93 20.47
N GLU A 193 1.46 -6.93 21.43
CA GLU A 193 1.27 -6.34 22.74
C GLU A 193 1.13 -4.81 22.65
N ASN A 194 2.02 -4.17 21.89
CA ASN A 194 2.17 -2.72 21.94
C ASN A 194 1.41 -1.96 20.85
N MET A 195 1.27 -2.52 19.64
CA MET A 195 0.76 -1.80 18.48
C MET A 195 -0.60 -2.33 18.02
N TYR A 196 -0.66 -3.60 17.60
CA TYR A 196 -1.86 -4.23 17.06
C TYR A 196 -1.64 -5.72 16.91
N THR A 197 -2.71 -6.52 16.91
CA THR A 197 -2.63 -7.97 16.74
C THR A 197 -1.89 -8.34 15.44
N CYS A 198 -0.66 -8.82 15.57
CA CYS A 198 0.22 -9.16 14.45
C CYS A 198 0.03 -10.62 14.08
N THR A 199 -0.88 -10.92 13.15
CA THR A 199 -1.08 -12.28 12.64
C THR A 199 0.11 -12.74 11.81
N ASN A 200 0.22 -14.05 11.53
CA ASN A 200 1.27 -14.56 10.65
C ASN A 200 1.23 -13.93 9.24
N ASP A 201 0.04 -13.58 8.74
CA ASP A 201 -0.10 -12.91 7.45
C ASP A 201 0.45 -11.48 7.47
N ILE A 202 0.19 -10.76 8.57
CA ILE A 202 0.73 -9.42 8.79
C ILE A 202 2.25 -9.48 8.96
N LEU A 203 2.76 -10.39 9.79
CA LEU A 203 4.18 -10.58 10.02
C LEU A 203 4.93 -10.91 8.73
N TYR A 204 4.36 -11.79 7.90
CA TYR A 204 4.89 -12.10 6.58
C TYR A 204 4.93 -10.86 5.68
N GLY A 205 3.86 -10.06 5.67
CA GLY A 205 3.80 -8.79 4.92
C GLY A 205 4.89 -7.80 5.37
N LEU A 206 5.08 -7.62 6.68
CA LEU A 206 6.16 -6.80 7.23
C LEU A 206 7.53 -7.30 6.78
N GLY A 207 7.73 -8.63 6.81
CA GLY A 207 8.95 -9.27 6.30
C GLY A 207 9.28 -8.91 4.85
N THR A 208 8.26 -8.87 3.97
CA THR A 208 8.48 -8.44 2.57
C THR A 208 8.92 -6.99 2.47
N GLY A 209 8.44 -6.12 3.37
CA GLY A 209 8.87 -4.73 3.45
C GLY A 209 10.31 -4.56 3.90
N TYR A 210 10.81 -5.44 4.78
CA TYR A 210 12.20 -5.38 5.26
C TYR A 210 13.23 -5.60 4.15
N VAL A 211 12.89 -6.40 3.13
CA VAL A 211 13.75 -6.67 1.96
C VAL A 211 13.38 -5.85 0.71
N GLY A 212 12.36 -4.99 0.81
CA GLY A 212 11.83 -4.22 -0.32
C GLY A 212 12.71 -3.05 -0.79
N GLY A 213 13.76 -2.70 -0.02
CA GLY A 213 14.60 -1.54 -0.26
C GLY A 213 14.10 -0.27 0.43
N GLY A 214 14.90 0.79 0.39
CA GLY A 214 14.60 2.08 1.03
C GLY A 214 14.95 2.13 2.52
N GLU A 215 14.45 3.17 3.20
CA GLU A 215 14.89 3.57 4.54
C GLU A 215 14.74 2.46 5.60
N LEU A 216 13.67 1.66 5.52
CA LEU A 216 13.45 0.55 6.46
C LEU A 216 14.50 -0.55 6.32
N THR A 217 14.82 -0.95 5.08
CA THR A 217 15.90 -1.91 4.80
C THR A 217 17.24 -1.36 5.23
N GLU A 218 17.55 -0.11 4.89
CA GLU A 218 18.81 0.55 5.26
C GLU A 218 19.00 0.64 6.77
N ASN A 219 17.93 0.95 7.52
CA ASN A 219 17.98 0.97 8.98
C ASN A 219 18.25 -0.43 9.54
N ILE A 220 17.58 -1.48 9.05
CA ILE A 220 17.81 -2.86 9.50
C ILE A 220 19.25 -3.30 9.21
N GLU A 221 19.78 -2.98 8.03
CA GLU A 221 21.16 -3.30 7.69
C GLU A 221 22.17 -2.49 8.51
N LYS A 222 21.86 -1.24 8.86
CA LYS A 222 22.70 -0.42 9.73
C LYS A 222 22.75 -0.98 11.16
N MET A 223 21.63 -1.48 11.66
CA MET A 223 21.51 -2.05 13.01
C MET A 223 22.15 -3.43 13.13
N GLY A 224 21.81 -4.35 12.22
CA GLY A 224 22.25 -5.74 12.30
C GLY A 224 23.42 -6.09 11.38
N GLY A 225 23.94 -5.14 10.60
CA GLY A 225 24.90 -5.35 9.53
C GLY A 225 24.26 -5.81 8.21
N LYS A 226 25.00 -5.70 7.11
CA LYS A 226 24.56 -6.08 5.77
C LYS A 226 23.97 -7.49 5.72
N GLY A 227 22.88 -7.68 4.98
CA GLY A 227 22.21 -8.98 4.82
C GLY A 227 21.27 -9.38 5.97
N THR A 228 21.17 -8.60 7.03
CA THR A 228 20.26 -8.91 8.15
C THR A 228 18.79 -8.84 7.74
N ALA A 229 18.40 -7.90 6.88
CA ALA A 229 17.04 -7.83 6.38
C ALA A 229 16.59 -9.11 5.65
N GLU A 230 17.45 -9.63 4.77
CA GLU A 230 17.23 -10.89 4.04
C GLU A 230 17.16 -12.08 4.99
N PHE A 231 18.06 -12.14 5.98
CA PHE A 231 18.06 -13.19 7.01
C PHE A 231 16.75 -13.21 7.81
N ILE A 232 16.32 -12.05 8.30
CA ILE A 232 15.07 -11.90 9.07
C ILE A 232 13.87 -12.35 8.22
N PHE A 233 13.81 -11.93 6.95
CA PHE A 233 12.70 -12.31 6.08
C PHE A 233 12.65 -13.83 5.86
N ARG A 234 13.79 -14.50 5.66
CA ARG A 234 13.86 -15.96 5.57
C ARG A 234 13.35 -16.65 6.83
N ALA A 235 13.74 -16.17 8.00
CA ALA A 235 13.26 -16.69 9.28
C ALA A 235 11.74 -16.52 9.44
N ILE A 236 11.19 -15.36 9.04
CA ILE A 236 9.74 -15.07 9.05
C ILE A 236 8.99 -16.01 8.09
N LYS A 237 9.50 -16.25 6.88
CA LYS A 237 8.88 -17.18 5.92
C LYS A 237 8.67 -18.56 6.52
N ILE A 238 9.70 -19.09 7.20
CA ILE A 238 9.65 -20.39 7.89
C ILE A 238 8.64 -20.34 9.03
N TYR A 239 8.72 -19.32 9.89
CA TYR A 239 7.84 -19.15 11.05
C TYR A 239 6.35 -19.10 10.66
N CYS A 240 6.03 -18.42 9.57
CA CYS A 240 4.66 -18.29 9.05
C CYS A 240 4.18 -19.52 8.27
N GLY A 241 4.97 -20.60 8.17
CA GLY A 241 4.61 -21.80 7.42
C GLY A 241 4.61 -21.60 5.90
N ARG A 242 5.41 -20.64 5.41
CA ARG A 242 5.59 -20.33 3.99
C ARG A 242 7.06 -20.47 3.57
N PRO A 243 7.72 -21.62 3.85
CA PRO A 243 9.07 -21.86 3.33
C PRO A 243 9.02 -21.91 1.80
N ASP A 244 10.11 -21.46 1.17
CA ASP A 244 10.25 -21.35 -0.29
C ASP A 244 9.89 -22.63 -1.07
#